data_AF-A0A4C1SZ19-F1
#
_entry.id   AF-A0A4C1SZ19-F1
#
_cell.length_a   1.000
_cell.length_b   1.000
_cell.length_c   1.000
_cell.angle_alpha   90.00
_cell.angle_beta   90.00
_cell.angle_gamma   90.00
#
_symmetry.space_group_name_H-M   'P 1'
#
loop_
_entity.id
_entity.type
_entity.pdbx_description
1 polymer ?
#
loop_
_entity_poly.entity_id
_entity_poly.type
_entity_poly.pdbx_seq_one_letter_code
_entity_poly.pdbx_strand_id
1 'polypeptide(L)'
;MVNLFKVLARREVIVSAGAINSPQLLMLSGVGPAKHLKEMSIKPIVDLAVGYNLQDHTAPAVTFTTNATSLHFEDFAEPTLLNLFNRQEGPYGSPGGCEAMAFWDLDHPHLADGWPDIELFLVGGSMSSNPAISRAFGFKEIHL
;
A
#
# COMPACT_ATOMS: atom_id res chain seq x y z
N MET A 1 31.74 2.09 11.89
CA MET A 1 32.17 0.67 11.98
C MET A 1 30.89 -0.15 12.01
N VAL A 2 30.65 -1.03 11.03
CA VAL A 2 29.42 -1.84 10.99
C VAL A 2 29.69 -3.13 11.75
N ASN A 3 28.92 -3.43 12.79
CA ASN A 3 29.01 -4.70 13.51
C ASN A 3 28.28 -5.78 12.72
N LEU A 4 29.01 -6.80 12.29
CA LEU A 4 28.45 -7.96 11.60
C LEU A 4 28.15 -9.07 12.62
N PHE A 5 26.91 -9.55 12.63
CA PHE A 5 26.48 -10.69 13.46
C PHE A 5 26.14 -11.88 12.57
N LYS A 6 26.55 -13.08 12.99
CA LYS A 6 26.17 -14.35 12.34
C LYS A 6 25.19 -15.11 13.24
N VAL A 7 23.96 -15.31 12.76
CA VAL A 7 22.92 -16.08 13.44
C VAL A 7 22.77 -17.43 12.74
N LEU A 8 22.65 -18.51 13.51
CA LEU A 8 22.49 -19.88 13.00
C LEU A 8 21.10 -20.42 13.37
N ALA A 9 20.46 -21.13 12.44
CA ALA A 9 19.18 -21.80 12.65
C ALA A 9 19.36 -23.33 12.58
N ARG A 10 18.78 -24.08 13.53
CA ARG A 10 18.88 -25.56 13.58
C ARG A 10 17.90 -26.29 12.69
N ARG A 11 16.81 -25.64 12.29
CA ARG A 11 15.73 -26.25 11.51
C ARG A 11 15.58 -25.52 10.19
N GLU A 12 15.01 -24.34 10.22
CA GLU A 12 14.59 -23.62 9.02
C GLU A 12 14.78 -22.11 9.20
N VAL A 13 14.79 -21.40 8.06
CA VAL A 13 14.78 -19.95 7.97
C VAL A 13 13.56 -19.56 7.15
N ILE A 14 12.70 -18.73 7.71
CA ILE A 14 11.50 -18.20 7.03
C ILE A 14 11.78 -16.76 6.61
N VAL A 15 11.58 -16.44 5.33
CA VAL A 15 11.76 -15.09 4.79
C VAL A 15 10.40 -14.39 4.70
N SER A 16 10.21 -13.36 5.51
CA SER A 16 8.95 -12.58 5.60
C SER A 16 9.21 -11.08 5.49
N ALA A 17 10.09 -10.66 4.57
CA ALA A 17 10.49 -9.25 4.42
C ALA A 17 9.56 -8.44 3.49
N GLY A 18 8.38 -8.98 3.18
CA GLY A 18 7.40 -8.38 2.26
C GLY A 18 7.71 -8.64 0.79
N ALA A 19 6.78 -8.24 -0.10
CA ALA A 19 6.84 -8.52 -1.54
C ALA A 19 8.08 -7.93 -2.24
N ILE A 20 8.64 -6.84 -1.70
CA ILE A 20 9.81 -6.16 -2.26
C ILE A 20 11.13 -6.71 -1.71
N ASN A 21 11.28 -6.82 -0.39
CA ASN A 21 12.59 -7.18 0.19
C ASN A 21 12.83 -8.70 0.25
N SER A 22 11.77 -9.52 0.28
CA SER A 22 11.94 -10.99 0.27
C SER A 22 12.66 -11.50 -0.99
N PRO A 23 12.25 -11.12 -2.22
CA PRO A 23 12.99 -11.54 -3.42
C PRO A 23 14.41 -10.97 -3.45
N GLN A 24 14.62 -9.74 -2.95
CA GLN A 24 15.97 -9.18 -2.84
C GLN A 24 16.87 -10.01 -1.93
N LEU A 25 16.41 -10.37 -0.73
CA LEU A 25 17.18 -11.19 0.22
C LEU A 25 17.50 -12.57 -0.36
N LEU A 26 16.55 -13.20 -1.06
CA LEU A 26 16.76 -14.47 -1.74
C LEU A 26 17.82 -14.34 -2.84
N MET A 27 17.73 -13.32 -3.69
CA MET A 27 18.70 -13.08 -4.76
C MET A 27 20.11 -12.78 -4.22
N LEU A 28 20.24 -11.95 -3.18
CA LEU A 28 21.50 -11.71 -2.48
C LEU A 28 22.09 -12.99 -1.85
N SER A 29 21.23 -13.96 -1.54
CA SER A 29 21.62 -15.28 -1.04
C SER A 29 21.91 -16.30 -2.16
N GLY A 30 21.85 -15.88 -3.43
CA GLY A 30 22.10 -16.74 -4.59
C GLY A 30 20.88 -17.55 -5.07
N VAL A 31 19.67 -17.23 -4.62
CA VAL A 31 18.42 -17.88 -5.07
C VAL A 31 17.64 -16.90 -5.96
N GLY A 32 17.63 -17.15 -7.27
CA GLY A 32 17.01 -16.25 -8.24
C GLY A 32 17.52 -16.46 -9.68
N PRO A 33 17.21 -15.56 -10.62
CA PRO A 33 17.49 -15.77 -12.04
C PRO A 33 19.00 -15.83 -12.30
N ALA A 34 19.53 -16.98 -12.71
CA ALA A 34 20.96 -17.24 -12.71
C ALA A 34 21.76 -16.25 -13.58
N LYS A 35 21.18 -15.76 -14.69
CA LYS A 35 21.81 -14.72 -15.53
C LYS A 35 21.96 -13.40 -14.77
N HIS A 36 20.87 -12.91 -14.18
CA HIS A 36 20.87 -11.66 -13.41
C HIS A 36 21.81 -11.75 -12.20
N LEU A 37 21.80 -12.87 -11.48
CA LEU A 37 22.72 -13.09 -10.35
C LEU A 37 24.19 -13.01 -10.78
N LYS A 38 24.55 -13.62 -11.91
CA LYS A 38 25.92 -13.55 -12.47
C LYS A 38 26.31 -12.12 -12.88
N GLU A 39 25.40 -11.35 -13.47
CA GLU A 39 25.61 -9.93 -13.81
C GLU A 39 25.91 -9.10 -12.55
N MET A 40 25.29 -9.45 -11.42
CA MET A 40 25.51 -8.83 -10.11
C MET A 40 26.69 -9.44 -9.33
N SER A 41 27.51 -10.29 -9.95
CA SER A 41 28.65 -10.99 -9.31
C SER A 41 28.26 -11.87 -8.11
N ILE A 42 27.03 -12.39 -8.11
CA ILE A 42 26.51 -13.34 -7.11
C ILE A 42 26.54 -14.75 -7.70
N LYS A 43 27.11 -15.70 -6.96
CA LYS A 43 27.11 -17.12 -7.37
C LYS A 43 25.68 -17.68 -7.27
N PRO A 44 25.06 -18.16 -8.38
CA PRO A 44 23.76 -18.80 -8.30
C PRO A 44 23.85 -20.13 -7.54
N ILE A 45 22.97 -20.33 -6.57
CA ILE A 45 22.73 -21.59 -5.85
C ILE A 45 21.53 -22.31 -6.47
N VAL A 46 20.46 -21.58 -6.77
CA VAL A 46 19.25 -22.11 -7.42
C VAL A 46 18.74 -21.09 -8.43
N ASP A 47 18.47 -21.56 -9.66
CA ASP A 47 17.92 -20.75 -10.75
C ASP A 47 16.38 -20.77 -10.70
N LEU A 48 15.78 -19.67 -10.26
CA LEU A 48 14.32 -19.51 -10.09
C LEU A 48 13.90 -18.09 -10.50
N ALA A 49 12.65 -17.93 -10.92
CA ALA A 49 12.05 -16.63 -11.26
C ALA A 49 11.69 -15.78 -10.01
N VAL A 50 12.64 -15.64 -9.07
CA VAL A 50 12.51 -14.78 -7.90
C VAL A 50 12.44 -13.32 -8.32
N GLY A 51 11.49 -12.56 -7.77
CA GLY A 51 11.28 -11.14 -8.08
C GLY A 51 10.36 -10.87 -9.27
N TYR A 52 9.86 -11.91 -9.95
CA TYR A 52 8.84 -11.78 -11.00
C TYR A 52 7.42 -11.86 -10.41
N ASN A 53 6.43 -11.48 -11.23
CA ASN A 53 5.01 -11.54 -10.88
C ASN A 53 4.63 -10.66 -9.69
N LEU A 54 5.26 -9.48 -9.56
CA LEU A 54 4.79 -8.45 -8.64
C LEU A 54 3.41 -7.98 -9.10
N GLN A 55 2.45 -8.04 -8.18
CA GLN A 55 1.09 -7.57 -8.38
C GLN A 55 0.81 -6.50 -7.34
N ASP A 56 -0.02 -5.53 -7.72
CA ASP A 56 -0.50 -4.46 -6.88
C ASP A 56 -1.92 -4.09 -7.30
N HIS A 57 -2.65 -3.38 -6.46
CA HIS A 57 -3.98 -2.88 -6.79
C HIS A 57 -3.86 -1.49 -7.40
N THR A 58 -4.35 -1.32 -8.63
CA THR A 58 -4.46 0.01 -9.24
C THR A 58 -5.74 0.69 -8.76
N ALA A 59 -5.62 1.83 -8.08
CA ALA A 59 -6.74 2.56 -7.50
C ALA A 59 -6.90 3.97 -8.12
N PRO A 60 -7.55 4.10 -9.30
CA PRO A 60 -7.89 5.40 -9.83
C PRO A 60 -8.99 6.06 -8.98
N ALA A 61 -8.86 7.35 -8.69
CA ALA A 61 -9.85 8.11 -7.93
C ALA A 61 -10.79 8.89 -8.87
N VAL A 62 -12.09 8.86 -8.56
CA VAL A 62 -13.09 9.75 -9.16
C VAL A 62 -13.58 10.68 -8.05
N THR A 63 -13.28 11.97 -8.19
CA THR A 63 -13.65 12.99 -7.20
C THR A 63 -14.84 13.81 -7.69
N PHE A 64 -15.82 14.04 -6.82
CA PHE A 64 -16.94 14.94 -7.04
C PHE A 64 -17.13 15.82 -5.80
N THR A 65 -17.70 17.01 -5.99
CA THR A 65 -18.07 17.89 -4.87
C THR A 65 -19.39 17.43 -4.27
N THR A 66 -19.49 17.51 -2.95
CA THR A 66 -20.71 17.21 -2.19
C THR A 66 -20.95 18.32 -1.16
N ASN A 67 -22.22 18.58 -0.85
CA ASN A 67 -22.62 19.50 0.23
C ASN A 67 -22.77 18.78 1.58
N ALA A 68 -22.58 17.46 1.61
CA ALA A 68 -22.67 16.63 2.79
C ALA A 68 -21.48 15.65 2.83
N THR A 69 -20.68 15.73 3.89
CA THR A 69 -19.68 14.73 4.25
C THR A 69 -19.63 14.64 5.78
N SER A 70 -19.49 13.44 6.32
CA SER A 70 -19.24 13.22 7.75
C SER A 70 -17.76 13.28 8.10
N LEU A 71 -16.89 13.21 7.09
CA LEU A 71 -15.44 13.21 7.25
C LEU A 71 -14.80 14.27 6.34
N HIS A 72 -13.97 15.12 6.92
CA HIS A 72 -13.11 16.05 6.21
C HIS A 72 -11.68 15.54 6.28
N PHE A 73 -11.00 15.44 5.13
CA PHE A 73 -9.62 14.94 5.09
C PHE A 73 -8.69 15.82 5.96
N GLU A 74 -9.02 17.09 6.10
CA GLU A 74 -8.33 18.06 6.94
C GLU A 74 -8.33 17.67 8.43
N ASP A 75 -9.36 16.96 8.91
CA ASP A 75 -9.44 16.48 10.30
C ASP A 75 -8.33 15.47 10.61
N PHE A 76 -7.89 14.69 9.63
CA PHE A 76 -6.77 13.75 9.80
C PHE A 76 -5.41 14.45 9.89
N ALA A 77 -5.31 15.69 9.44
CA ALA A 77 -4.11 16.51 9.52
C ALA A 77 -4.10 17.43 10.76
N GLU A 78 -5.18 17.43 11.56
CA GLU A 78 -5.35 18.29 12.72
C GLU A 78 -4.65 17.66 13.95
N PRO A 79 -3.55 18.26 14.45
CA PRO A 79 -2.74 17.62 15.49
C PRO A 79 -3.41 17.54 16.87
N THR A 80 -4.42 18.37 17.15
CA THR A 80 -5.14 18.36 18.44
C THR A 80 -6.15 17.20 18.52
N LEU A 81 -6.65 16.70 17.38
CA LEU A 81 -7.48 15.49 17.28
C LEU A 81 -6.68 14.21 17.55
N LEU A 82 -5.34 14.24 17.49
CA LEU A 82 -4.51 13.10 17.87
C LEU A 82 -4.73 12.69 19.34
N ASN A 83 -5.09 13.63 20.22
CA ASN A 83 -5.43 13.30 21.60
C ASN A 83 -6.72 12.48 21.71
N LEU A 84 -7.65 12.64 20.76
CA LEU A 84 -8.88 11.84 20.71
C LEU A 84 -8.58 10.38 20.33
N PHE A 85 -7.55 10.14 19.49
CA PHE A 85 -7.13 8.79 19.14
C PHE A 85 -6.76 7.96 20.38
N ASN A 86 -6.03 8.55 21.34
CA ASN A 86 -5.68 7.89 22.60
C ASN A 86 -6.92 7.53 23.46
N ARG A 87 -8.05 8.18 23.19
CA ARG A 87 -9.34 7.92 23.83
C ARG A 87 -10.26 7.05 22.98
N GLN A 88 -9.77 6.52 21.85
CA GLN A 88 -10.55 5.76 20.86
C GLN A 88 -11.72 6.58 20.29
N GLU A 89 -11.53 7.90 20.21
CA GLU A 89 -12.48 8.87 19.67
C GLU A 89 -11.85 9.56 18.44
N GLY A 90 -12.68 10.20 17.60
CA GLY A 90 -12.20 11.03 16.48
C GLY A 90 -11.89 10.27 15.18
N PRO A 91 -11.42 10.99 14.15
CA PRO A 91 -11.34 10.50 12.77
C PRO A 91 -10.30 9.37 12.60
N TYR A 92 -9.29 9.31 13.45
CA TYR A 92 -8.21 8.31 13.38
C TYR A 92 -8.66 6.86 13.69
N GLY A 93 -9.89 6.67 14.21
CA GLY A 93 -10.51 5.35 14.32
C GLY A 93 -11.11 4.84 12.99
N SER A 94 -11.32 5.74 12.02
CA SER A 94 -11.72 5.37 10.66
C SER A 94 -10.50 4.95 9.84
N PRO A 95 -10.63 3.93 8.97
CA PRO A 95 -9.54 3.46 8.11
C PRO A 95 -9.21 4.49 7.01
N GLY A 96 -8.49 5.54 7.36
CA GLY A 96 -8.02 6.57 6.43
C GLY A 96 -9.15 7.37 5.77
N GLY A 97 -10.28 7.54 6.45
CA GLY A 97 -11.43 8.29 5.93
C GLY A 97 -12.34 7.48 5.00
N CYS A 98 -12.13 6.17 4.87
CA CYS A 98 -13.04 5.29 4.16
C CYS A 98 -14.33 5.09 4.95
N GLU A 99 -15.45 5.51 4.35
CA GLU A 99 -16.80 5.44 4.92
C GLU A 99 -17.54 4.18 4.47
N ALA A 100 -17.26 3.68 3.26
CA ALA A 100 -17.81 2.44 2.76
C ALA A 100 -16.84 1.73 1.81
N MET A 101 -16.88 0.40 1.83
CA MET A 101 -16.16 -0.47 0.90
C MET A 101 -17.16 -1.42 0.24
N ALA A 102 -16.97 -1.66 -1.05
CA ALA A 102 -17.74 -2.64 -1.80
C ALA A 102 -16.82 -3.46 -2.70
N PHE A 103 -17.12 -4.75 -2.81
CA PHE A 103 -16.49 -5.67 -3.75
C PHE A 103 -17.51 -6.06 -4.80
N TRP A 104 -17.12 -6.04 -6.07
CA TRP A 104 -18.02 -6.32 -7.17
C TRP A 104 -17.39 -7.27 -8.19
N ASP A 105 -18.10 -8.36 -8.50
CA ASP A 105 -17.81 -9.25 -9.62
C ASP A 105 -18.56 -8.71 -10.84
N LEU A 106 -17.82 -8.18 -11.81
CA LEU A 106 -18.42 -7.54 -12.99
C LEU A 106 -19.03 -8.56 -13.94
N ASP A 107 -18.41 -9.72 -14.05
CA ASP A 107 -18.80 -10.76 -15.00
C ASP A 107 -20.00 -11.56 -14.48
N HIS A 108 -20.12 -11.72 -13.15
CA HIS A 108 -21.16 -12.52 -12.53
C HIS A 108 -21.81 -11.84 -11.30
N PRO A 109 -22.52 -10.71 -11.48
CA PRO A 109 -23.03 -9.87 -10.40
C PRO A 109 -24.11 -10.53 -9.50
N HIS A 110 -24.57 -11.73 -9.86
CA HIS A 110 -25.60 -12.46 -9.13
C HIS A 110 -25.08 -13.75 -8.47
N LEU A 111 -23.80 -14.10 -8.66
CA LEU A 111 -23.17 -15.20 -7.94
C LEU A 111 -22.81 -14.70 -6.54
N ALA A 112 -23.48 -15.25 -5.52
CA ALA A 112 -23.27 -14.86 -4.13
C ALA A 112 -21.85 -15.21 -3.62
N ASP A 113 -21.17 -16.13 -4.28
CA ASP A 113 -19.81 -16.62 -4.01
C ASP A 113 -18.83 -16.34 -5.17
N GLY A 114 -19.13 -15.34 -5.99
CA GLY A 114 -18.25 -14.87 -7.07
C GLY A 114 -16.92 -14.28 -6.58
N TRP A 115 -15.99 -14.06 -7.51
CA TRP A 115 -14.68 -13.47 -7.23
C TRP A 115 -14.69 -12.02 -7.71
N PRO A 116 -14.53 -11.03 -6.81
CA PRO A 116 -14.63 -9.64 -7.22
C PRO A 116 -13.42 -9.22 -8.05
N ASP A 117 -13.68 -8.55 -9.18
CA ASP A 117 -12.66 -7.92 -10.02
C ASP A 117 -12.50 -6.43 -9.71
N ILE A 118 -13.44 -5.84 -8.96
CA ILE A 118 -13.42 -4.44 -8.53
C ILE A 118 -13.60 -4.32 -7.02
N GLU A 119 -12.77 -3.48 -6.43
CA GLU A 119 -12.91 -2.94 -5.08
C GLU A 119 -13.20 -1.44 -5.17
N LEU A 120 -14.27 -0.99 -4.54
CA LEU A 120 -14.68 0.42 -4.49
C LEU A 120 -14.52 0.94 -3.07
N PHE A 121 -13.80 2.05 -2.94
CA PHE A 121 -13.70 2.83 -1.70
C PHE A 121 -14.53 4.10 -1.85
N LEU A 122 -15.48 4.29 -0.93
CA LEU A 122 -16.06 5.61 -0.68
C LEU A 122 -15.23 6.27 0.42
N VAL A 123 -14.57 7.37 0.08
CA VAL A 123 -13.69 8.09 0.99
C VAL A 123 -14.19 9.53 1.11
N GLY A 124 -14.31 10.00 2.36
CA GLY A 124 -14.59 11.40 2.65
C GLY A 124 -13.37 12.27 2.36
N GLY A 125 -13.54 13.26 1.48
CA GLY A 125 -12.50 14.21 1.11
C GLY A 125 -11.67 13.79 -0.11
N SER A 126 -10.73 14.66 -0.51
CA SER A 126 -9.89 14.42 -1.69
C SER A 126 -8.48 14.96 -1.45
N MET A 127 -7.47 14.30 -2.01
CA MET A 127 -6.12 14.88 -2.06
C MET A 127 -6.11 16.26 -2.75
N SER A 128 -7.04 16.50 -3.69
CA SER A 128 -7.20 17.81 -4.35
C SER A 128 -7.81 18.89 -3.45
N SER A 129 -8.51 18.53 -2.36
CA SER A 129 -9.02 19.52 -1.40
C SER A 129 -7.94 20.00 -0.44
N ASN A 130 -6.84 19.27 -0.29
CA ASN A 130 -5.77 19.61 0.63
C ASN A 130 -4.82 20.70 0.04
N PRO A 131 -4.77 21.92 0.61
CA PRO A 131 -3.95 23.00 0.08
C PRO A 131 -2.44 22.71 0.10
N ALA A 132 -1.97 21.88 1.05
CA ALA A 132 -0.57 21.50 1.15
C ALA A 132 -0.15 20.59 -0.01
N ILE A 133 -1.04 19.68 -0.44
CA ILE A 133 -0.81 18.81 -1.60
C ILE A 133 -0.79 19.65 -2.88
N SER A 134 -1.77 20.53 -3.06
CA SER A 134 -1.78 21.46 -4.21
C SER A 134 -0.49 22.26 -4.32
N ARG A 135 0.02 22.77 -3.20
CA ARG A 135 1.31 23.49 -3.17
C ARG A 135 2.52 22.59 -3.44
N ALA A 136 2.56 21.39 -2.86
CA ALA A 136 3.68 20.45 -3.02
C ALA A 136 3.85 19.97 -4.47
N PHE A 137 2.74 19.80 -5.19
CA PHE A 137 2.74 19.39 -6.60
C PHE A 137 2.69 20.57 -7.59
N GLY A 138 2.74 21.82 -7.10
CA GLY A 138 2.78 23.02 -7.94
C GLY A 138 1.46 23.33 -8.66
N PHE A 139 0.33 22.79 -8.19
CA PHE A 139 -0.98 23.13 -8.71
C PHE A 139 -1.34 24.56 -8.30
N LYS A 140 -1.74 25.40 -9.27
CA LYS A 140 -2.30 26.72 -8.99
C LYS A 140 -3.71 26.56 -8.43
N GLU A 141 -4.10 27.44 -7.51
CA GLU A 141 -5.49 27.47 -7.01
C GLU A 141 -6.45 27.53 -8.19
N ILE A 142 -7.31 26.51 -8.29
CA ILE A 142 -8.42 26.49 -9.24
C ILE A 142 -9.57 27.20 -8.54
N HIS A 143 -9.79 28.46 -8.88
CA HIS A 143 -11.02 29.15 -8.52
C HIS A 143 -12.15 28.54 -9.36
N LEU A 144 -12.96 27.67 -8.74
CA LEU A 144 -14.24 27.22 -9.28
C LEU A 144 -15.33 28.24 -8.93
#